data_AF-A0A9E3EWH6-F1
#
_entry.id   AF-A0A9E3EWH6-F1
#
_cell.length_a   1.000
_cell.length_b   1.000
_cell.length_c   1.000
_cell.angle_alpha   90.00
_cell.angle_beta   90.00
_cell.angle_gamma   90.00
#
_symmetry.space_group_name_H-M   'P 1'
#
loop_
_entity.id
_entity.type
_entity.pdbx_description
1 polymer ?
#
loop_
_entity_poly.entity_id
_entity_poly.type
_entity_poly.pdbx_seq_one_letter_code
_entity_poly.pdbx_strand_id
1 'polypeptide(L)' 'MTARILPWLRRVAETTEVWLADPGRAYLPRSGHTTFARYAVPTTLELEDRTERLVTLYRLAPEGGGPARGHGETVS' A
#
# COMPACT_ATOMS: atom_id res chain seq x y z
N MET A 1 -0.01 -12.32 -10.21
CA MET A 1 -0.92 -11.26 -10.73
C MET A 1 -0.34 -9.86 -10.57
N THR A 2 0.26 -9.53 -9.42
CA THR A 2 0.87 -8.21 -9.14
C THR A 2 1.78 -7.68 -10.26
N ALA A 3 2.61 -8.53 -10.86
CA ALA A 3 3.54 -8.12 -11.92
C ALA A 3 2.87 -7.47 -13.14
N ARG A 4 1.59 -7.77 -13.40
CA ARG A 4 0.85 -7.21 -14.55
C ARG A 4 0.18 -5.87 -14.25
N ILE A 5 -0.25 -5.65 -13.01
CA ILE A 5 -0.97 -4.42 -12.63
C ILE A 5 -0.03 -3.33 -12.11
N LEU A 6 1.13 -3.70 -11.57
CA LEU A 6 2.09 -2.75 -10.98
C LEU A 6 2.54 -1.64 -11.95
N PRO A 7 2.89 -1.92 -13.24
CA PRO A 7 3.28 -0.85 -14.16
C PRO A 7 2.16 0.18 -14.39
N TRP A 8 0.90 -0.28 -14.43
CA TRP A 8 -0.25 0.62 -14.56
C TRP A 8 -0.45 1.46 -13.30
N LEU A 9 -0.38 0.87 -12.11
CA LEU A 9 -0.50 1.59 -10.84
C LEU A 9 0.58 2.66 -10.68
N ARG A 10 1.82 2.38 -11.10
CA ARG A 10 2.90 3.37 -11.05
C ARG A 10 2.72 4.52 -12.03
N ARG A 11 2.10 4.26 -13.20
CA ARG A 11 1.70 5.34 -14.11
C ARG A 11 0.60 6.21 -13.50
N VAL A 12 -0.37 5.62 -12.80
CA VAL A 12 -1.38 6.40 -12.06
C VAL A 12 -0.74 7.22 -10.94
N ALA A 13 0.30 6.69 -10.29
CA ALA A 13 1.05 7.37 -9.24
C ALA A 13 1.81 8.63 -9.72
N GLU A 14 1.93 8.85 -11.03
CA GLU A 14 2.50 10.09 -11.59
C GLU A 14 1.56 11.30 -11.40
N THR A 15 0.26 11.06 -11.33
CA THR A 15 -0.76 12.13 -11.26
C THR A 15 -1.60 12.11 -10.00
N THR A 16 -1.68 10.98 -9.31
CA THR A 16 -2.55 10.78 -8.15
C THR A 16 -1.86 9.92 -7.10
N GLU A 17 -2.17 10.17 -5.82
CA GLU A 17 -1.66 9.30 -4.77
C GLU A 17 -2.26 7.89 -4.84
N VAL A 18 -1.39 6.88 -4.84
CA VAL A 18 -1.79 5.47 -4.88
C VAL A 18 -1.39 4.78 -3.59
N TRP A 19 -2.38 4.22 -2.89
CA TRP A 19 -2.17 3.43 -1.68
C TRP A 19 -2.31 1.94 -1.95
N LEU A 20 -1.40 1.17 -1.37
CA LEU A 20 -1.42 -0.30 -1.37
C LEU A 20 -1.62 -0.80 0.05
N ALA A 21 -2.38 -1.87 0.20
CA ALA A 21 -2.52 -2.61 1.44
C ALA A 21 -1.94 -4.01 1.29
N ASP A 22 -1.21 -4.47 2.30
CA ASP A 22 -0.77 -5.87 2.38
C ASP A 22 -1.22 -6.48 3.72
N PRO A 23 -2.12 -7.49 3.69
CA PRO A 23 -2.51 -8.25 4.88
C PRO A 23 -1.52 -9.40 5.22
N GLY A 24 -0.33 -9.41 4.62
CA GLY A 24 0.72 -10.42 4.86
C GLY A 24 0.79 -11.51 3.80
N ARG A 25 0.38 -11.19 2.57
CA ARG A 25 0.37 -12.13 1.43
C ARG A 25 1.48 -11.84 0.40
N ALA A 26 2.39 -10.91 0.72
CA ALA A 26 3.55 -10.54 -0.09
C ALA A 26 3.18 -10.04 -1.50
N TYR A 27 2.08 -9.30 -1.62
CA TYR A 27 1.67 -8.69 -2.89
C TYR A 27 2.42 -7.38 -3.21
N LEU A 28 3.27 -6.90 -2.31
CA LEU A 28 3.99 -5.65 -2.49
C LEU A 28 5.14 -5.78 -3.50
N PRO A 29 5.40 -4.71 -4.28
CA PRO A 29 6.63 -4.62 -5.03
C PRO A 29 7.83 -4.63 -4.08
N ARG A 30 8.97 -5.20 -4.51
CA ARG A 30 10.20 -5.24 -3.70
C ARG A 30 10.72 -3.86 -3.28
N SER A 31 10.39 -2.81 -4.04
CA SER A 31 10.84 -1.44 -3.82
C SER A 31 9.87 -0.44 -4.45
N GLY A 32 10.14 0.86 -4.22
CA GLY A 32 9.32 1.94 -4.77
C GLY A 32 8.01 2.14 -4.02
N HIS A 33 8.01 1.91 -2.70
CA HIS A 33 6.87 2.22 -1.84
C HIS A 33 7.37 2.66 -0.45
N THR A 34 6.54 3.37 0.29
CA THR A 34 6.82 3.80 1.67
C THR A 34 5.63 3.50 2.57
N THR A 35 5.86 2.95 3.76
CA THR A 35 4.80 2.74 4.75
C THR A 35 4.35 4.08 5.33
N PHE A 36 3.04 4.25 5.52
CA PHE A 36 2.51 5.45 6.20
C PHE A 36 1.47 5.14 7.28
N ALA A 37 0.89 3.94 7.32
CA ALA A 37 -0.05 3.55 8.37
C ALA A 37 -0.09 2.03 8.60
N ARG A 38 -0.57 1.62 9.79
CA ARG A 38 -0.88 0.24 10.13
C ARG A 38 -2.21 0.18 10.88
N TYR A 39 -3.03 -0.81 10.54
CA TYR A 39 -4.35 -1.00 11.12
C TYR A 39 -4.55 -2.44 11.53
N ALA A 40 -5.16 -2.62 12.70
CA ALA A 40 -5.63 -3.89 13.19
C ALA A 40 -7.09 -4.02 12.72
N VAL A 41 -7.30 -4.85 11.69
CA VAL A 41 -8.60 -4.97 11.01
C VAL A 41 -9.33 -6.19 11.58
N PRO A 42 -10.52 -6.04 12.17
CA PRO A 42 -11.32 -7.16 12.67
C PRO A 42 -11.71 -8.11 11.54
N THR A 43 -11.60 -9.42 11.80
CA THR A 43 -11.98 -10.48 10.86
C THR A 43 -12.79 -11.56 11.58
N THR A 44 -13.56 -12.36 10.83
CA THR A 44 -14.33 -13.48 11.38
C THR A 44 -13.57 -14.80 11.24
N LEU A 45 -13.79 -15.73 12.18
CA LEU A 45 -13.19 -17.07 12.13
C LEU A 45 -13.81 -17.97 11.04
N GLU A 46 -14.94 -17.56 10.46
CA GLU A 46 -15.55 -18.25 9.32
C GLU A 46 -14.75 -18.03 8.02
N LEU A 47 -14.09 -16.86 7.89
CA LEU A 47 -13.37 -16.45 6.68
C LEU A 47 -11.85 -16.53 6.85
N GLU A 48 -11.33 -16.31 8.06
CA GLU A 48 -9.90 -16.20 8.37
C GLU A 48 -9.52 -17.06 9.58
N ASP A 49 -8.22 -17.28 9.81
CA ASP A 49 -7.68 -18.07 10.94
C ASP A 49 -7.58 -17.26 12.25
N ARG A 50 -7.96 -15.99 12.23
CA ARG A 50 -7.76 -15.01 13.31
C ARG A 50 -8.93 -14.05 13.38
N THR A 51 -9.16 -13.50 14.58
CA THR A 51 -10.17 -12.45 14.82
C THR A 51 -9.72 -11.06 14.39
N GLU A 52 -8.44 -10.91 14.04
CA GLU A 52 -7.84 -9.65 13.59
C GLU A 52 -6.67 -9.91 12.63
N ARG A 53 -6.49 -9.01 11.66
CA ARG A 53 -5.35 -8.95 10.75
C ARG A 53 -4.66 -7.60 10.84
N LEU A 54 -3.35 -7.62 11.04
CA LEU A 54 -2.52 -6.43 10.91
C LEU A 54 -2.30 -6.12 9.42
N VAL A 55 -2.83 -5.00 8.96
CA VAL A 55 -2.69 -4.50 7.59
C VAL A 55 -1.77 -3.29 7.60
N THR A 56 -0.74 -3.31 6.75
CA THR A 56 0.11 -2.14 6.54
C THR A 56 -0.30 -1.44 5.25
N LEU A 57 -0.41 -0.10 5.30
CA LEU A 57 -0.66 0.75 4.15
C LEU A 57 0.64 1.40 3.67
N TYR A 58 0.77 1.46 2.34
CA TYR A 58 1.95 1.96 1.66
C TYR A 58 1.58 2.96 0.57
N ARG A 59 2.36 4.04 0.44
CA ARG A 59 2.32 4.93 -0.73
C ARG A 59 3.21 4.35 -1.81
N LEU A 60 2.68 4.19 -3.02
CA LEU A 60 3.44 3.73 -4.18
C LEU A 60 4.15 4.92 -4.84
N ALA A 61 5.43 4.76 -5.18
CA ALA A 61 6.16 5.74 -5.98
C ALA A 61 5.90 5.52 -7.49
N PRO A 62 5.92 6.58 -8.31
CA PRO A 62 5.82 6.46 -9.76
C PRO A 62 7.05 5.76 -10.39
N GLU A 63 6.96 5.41 -11.68
CA GLU A 63 8.10 4.88 -12.44
C GLU A 63 9.23 5.94 -12.50
N GLY A 64 10.48 5.52 -12.31
CA GLY A 64 11.66 6.36 -12.57
C GLY A 64 12.06 7.40 -11.52
N GLY A 65 11.32 7.63 -10.43
CA GLY A 65 11.83 8.56 -9.42
C GLY A 65 10.98 8.83 -8.17
N GLY A 66 11.69 8.80 -7.04
CA GLY A 66 11.51 9.70 -5.90
C GLY A 66 10.22 9.57 -5.09
N PRO A 67 10.24 9.95 -3.79
CA PRO A 67 9.02 9.96 -2.99
C PRO A 67 7.97 10.84 -3.68
N ALA A 68 6.77 10.28 -3.92
CA ALA A 68 5.60 11.04 -4.35
C ALA A 68 5.50 12.27 -3.45
N ARG A 69 5.50 13.47 -4.05
CA ARG A 69 5.53 14.75 -3.32
C ARG A 69 4.47 14.69 -2.22
N GLY A 70 4.94 14.65 -0.97
CA GLY A 70 4.07 14.50 0.18
C GLY A 70 3.07 15.65 0.20
N HIS A 71 1.78 15.34 0.13
CA HIS A 71 0.77 16.21 0.73
C HIS A 71 1.04 16.21 2.22
N GLY A 72 1.83 17.20 2.65
CA GLY A 72 2.07 17.49 4.06
C GLY A 72 0.74 17.86 4.68
N GLU A 73 0.26 16.99 5.57
CA GLU A 73 -0.67 17.38 6.60
C GLU A 73 -0.01 17.03 7.92
N THR A 74 0.70 18.02 8.47
CA THR A 74 0.94 18.09 9.90
C THR A 74 -0.42 18.29 10.54
N VAL A 75 -1.02 17.23 11.06
CA VAL A 75 -2.10 17.37 12.03
C VAL A 75 -1.44 17.49 13.39
N SER A 76 -1.67 18.67 13.99
CA SER A 76 -1.22 19.08 15.32
C SER A 76 -1.93 18.32 16.44
#